data_AF-A0A059NVQ0-F1
#
_entry.id   AF-A0A059NVQ0-F1
#
_cell.length_a   1.000
_cell.length_b   1.000
_cell.length_c   1.000
_cell.angle_alpha   90.00
_cell.angle_beta   90.00
_cell.angle_gamma   90.00
#
_symmetry.space_group_name_H-M   'P 1'
#
loop_
_entity.id
_entity.type
_entity.pdbx_description
1 polymer ?
#
loop_
_entity_poly.entity_id
_entity_poly.type
_entity_poly.pdbx_seq_one_letter_code
_entity_poly.pdbx_strand_id
1 'polypeptide(L)' 'MARDIRFRSDGFRFNYRAAGIMIENGHVLIHKQVDDTFWALPGGGLSLARLQKKRLLEKWQRSLGMM' A
#
# COMPACT_ATOMS: atom_id res chain seq x y z
N MET A 1 14.01 2.12 12.59
CA MET A 1 12.77 1.56 12.00
C MET A 1 12.02 2.68 11.28
N ALA A 2 11.63 2.51 10.01
CA ALA A 2 10.90 3.55 9.28
C ALA A 2 9.40 3.50 9.65
N ARG A 3 8.86 4.62 10.17
CA ARG A 3 7.47 4.74 10.60
C ARG A 3 6.61 5.27 9.46
N ASP A 4 5.45 4.66 9.24
CA ASP A 4 4.47 5.20 8.29
C ASP A 4 3.99 6.58 8.73
N ILE A 5 3.68 7.45 7.76
CA ILE A 5 3.15 8.79 7.93
C ILE A 5 1.69 8.64 8.38
N ARG A 6 1.52 8.63 9.69
CA ARG A 6 0.24 8.58 10.38
C ARG A 6 0.30 9.55 11.55
N PHE A 7 -0.61 10.51 11.58
CA PHE A 7 -0.74 11.41 12.72
C PHE A 7 -2.20 11.57 13.13
N ARG A 8 -2.37 11.87 14.41
CA ARG A 8 -3.66 12.19 15.01
C ARG A 8 -3.58 13.65 15.45
N SER A 9 -4.64 14.39 15.22
CA SER A 9 -4.83 15.75 15.71
C SER A 9 -6.33 15.92 15.96
N ASP A 10 -6.72 16.85 16.83
CA ASP A 10 -8.05 16.94 17.46
C ASP A 10 -9.22 16.44 16.61
N GLY A 11 -9.70 15.24 16.94
CA GLY A 11 -10.85 14.60 16.30
C GLY A 11 -10.59 13.87 14.97
N PHE A 12 -9.39 13.95 14.38
CA PHE A 12 -9.09 13.32 13.10
C PHE A 12 -7.82 12.46 13.07
N ARG A 13 -7.81 11.49 12.15
CA ARG A 13 -6.67 10.64 11.85
C ARG A 13 -6.29 10.78 10.40
N PHE A 14 -5.07 11.25 10.15
CA PHE A 14 -4.49 11.25 8.81
C PHE A 14 -3.64 10.00 8.60
N ASN A 15 -3.82 9.35 7.45
CA ASN A 15 -2.97 8.24 7.00
C ASN A 15 -2.52 8.49 5.56
N TYR A 16 -1.22 8.60 5.32
CA TYR A 16 -0.71 8.63 3.96
C TYR A 16 -0.55 7.21 3.42
N ARG A 17 -1.29 6.89 2.36
CA ARG A 17 -1.34 5.57 1.74
C ARG A 17 -1.16 5.68 0.23
N ALA A 18 -0.56 4.65 -0.35
CA ALA A 18 -0.55 4.45 -1.79
C ALA A 18 -1.02 3.04 -2.13
N ALA A 19 -1.67 2.92 -3.28
CA ALA A 19 -2.03 1.66 -3.90
C ALA A 19 -1.35 1.56 -5.26
N GLY A 20 -1.01 0.33 -5.66
CA GLY A 20 -0.50 0.03 -7.00
C GLY A 20 -1.61 -0.62 -7.83
N ILE A 21 -1.64 -0.30 -9.12
CA ILE A 21 -2.53 -0.93 -10.10
C ILE A 21 -1.64 -1.77 -11.02
N MET A 22 -1.78 -3.09 -10.94
CA MET A 22 -1.18 -4.01 -11.92
C MET A 22 -2.20 -4.26 -13.01
N ILE A 23 -1.77 -4.17 -14.28
CA ILE A 23 -2.59 -4.53 -15.43
C ILE A 23 -1.84 -5.59 -16.21
N GLU A 24 -2.47 -6.74 -16.41
CA GLU A 24 -1.92 -7.84 -17.21
C GLU A 24 -3.04 -8.48 -18.03
N ASN A 25 -2.85 -8.58 -19.35
CA ASN A 25 -3.84 -9.16 -20.27
C ASN A 25 -5.25 -8.57 -20.12
N GLY A 26 -5.36 -7.26 -19.86
CA GLY A 26 -6.64 -6.57 -19.64
C GLY A 26 -7.28 -6.79 -18.27
N HIS A 27 -6.62 -7.52 -17.36
CA HIS A 27 -7.11 -7.77 -15.99
C HIS A 27 -6.37 -6.91 -14.97
N VAL A 28 -7.05 -6.56 -13.87
CA VAL A 28 -6.47 -5.79 -12.76
C VAL A 28 -6.26 -6.68 -11.55
N LEU A 29 -5.08 -6.61 -10.94
CA LEU A 29 -4.80 -7.29 -9.68
C LEU A 29 -5.53 -6.62 -8.51
N ILE A 30 -6.37 -7.40 -7.83
CA ILE A 30 -7.06 -7.03 -6.60
C ILE A 30 -6.82 -8.11 -5.54
N HIS A 31 -6.87 -7.75 -4.27
CA HIS A 31 -6.77 -8.68 -3.16
C HIS A 31 -7.89 -8.46 -2.15
N LYS A 32 -8.19 -9.50 -1.38
CA LYS A 32 -9.15 -9.48 -0.27
C LYS A 32 -8.50 -10.21 0.89
N GLN A 33 -8.42 -9.58 2.05
CA GLN A 33 -7.95 -10.30 3.23
C GLN A 33 -9.00 -11.33 3.66
N VAL A 34 -8.56 -12.35 4.40
CA VAL A 34 -9.42 -13.45 4.86
C VAL A 34 -10.67 -12.90 5.56
N ASP A 35 -10.48 -11.87 6.38
CA ASP A 35 -11.54 -11.28 7.22
C ASP A 35 -12.23 -10.05 6.58
N ASP A 36 -11.79 -9.60 5.40
CA ASP A 36 -12.43 -8.47 4.73
C ASP A 36 -13.70 -8.91 3.99
N THR A 37 -14.69 -8.03 3.89
CA THR A 37 -15.90 -8.24 3.06
C THR A 37 -15.81 -7.56 1.69
N PHE A 38 -14.69 -6.88 1.42
CA PHE A 38 -14.46 -6.10 0.20
C PHE A 38 -13.15 -6.51 -0.48
N TRP A 39 -13.04 -6.18 -1.77
CA TRP A 39 -11.81 -6.29 -2.54
C TRP A 39 -11.12 -4.93 -2.60
N ALA A 40 -9.79 -4.93 -2.55
CA ALA A 40 -8.98 -3.72 -2.57
C ALA A 40 -7.79 -3.85 -3.52
N LEU A 41 -7.31 -2.71 -3.98
CA LEU A 41 -6.02 -2.63 -4.68
C LEU A 41 -4.88 -2.90 -3.70
N PRO A 42 -3.85 -3.69 -4.08
CA PRO A 42 -2.69 -3.91 -3.24
C PRO A 42 -1.98 -2.59 -2.93
N GLY A 43 -1.61 -2.38 -1.67
CA GLY A 43 -1.05 -1.10 -1.24
C GLY A 43 -0.68 -1.06 0.24
N GLY A 44 -0.38 0.14 0.75
CA GLY A 44 -0.08 0.28 2.16
C GLY A 44 0.34 1.67 2.60
N GLY A 45 0.64 1.78 3.90
CA GLY A 45 1.19 2.99 4.49
C GLY A 45 2.58 3.32 3.93
N LEU A 46 2.87 4.61 3.85
CA LEU A 46 4.15 5.13 3.37
C LEU A 46 4.93 5.78 4.50
N SER A 47 6.24 5.55 4.55
CA SER A 47 7.15 6.25 5.45
C SER A 47 7.91 7.33 4.70
N LEU A 48 8.24 8.45 5.36
CA LEU A 48 9.06 9.53 4.78
C LEU A 48 10.37 8.99 4.17
N ALA A 49 11.04 8.06 4.88
CA ALA A 49 12.28 7.43 4.42
C ALA A 49 12.14 6.49 3.19
N ARG A 50 10.92 6.31 2.67
CA ARG A 50 10.58 5.40 1.56
C ARG A 50 9.67 6.03 0.52
N LEU A 51 9.57 7.37 0.48
CA LEU A 51 8.77 8.07 -0.53
C LEU A 51 9.35 7.95 -1.96
N GLN A 52 10.59 7.49 -2.10
CA GLN A 52 11.18 7.21 -3.41
C GLN A 52 10.37 6.15 -4.16
N LYS A 53 9.98 6.45 -5.40
CA LYS A 53 9.22 5.55 -6.29
C LYS A 53 9.79 4.13 -6.34
N LYS A 54 11.12 4.00 -6.40
CA LYS A 54 11.81 2.69 -6.40
C LYS A 54 11.51 1.87 -5.15
N ARG A 55 11.67 2.47 -3.96
CA ARG A 55 11.41 1.81 -2.67
C ARG A 55 9.94 1.45 -2.47
N LEU A 56 9.05 2.28 -3.00
CA LEU A 56 7.61 1.99 -3.05
C LEU A 56 7.34 0.70 -3.84
N LEU A 57 7.90 0.62 -5.05
CA LEU A 57 7.70 -0.51 -5.96
C LEU A 57 8.27 -1.81 -5.35
N GLU A 58 9.48 -1.79 -4.81
CA GLU A 58 10.11 -2.95 -4.15
C GLU A 58 9.26 -3.47 -2.98
N LYS A 59 8.76 -2.57 -2.13
CA LYS A 59 7.87 -2.95 -1.01
C LYS A 59 6.58 -3.59 -1.51
N TRP A 60 6.03 -3.06 -2.60
CA TRP A 60 4.79 -3.55 -3.20
C TRP A 60 4.99 -4.92 -3.83
N GLN A 61 6.05 -5.12 -4.62
CA GLN A 61 6.44 -6.42 -5.19
C GLN A 61 6.67 -7.48 -4.11
N ARG A 62 7.36 -7.12 -3.02
CA ARG A 62 7.56 -8.01 -1.87
C ARG A 62 6.25 -8.42 -1.21
N SER A 63 5.27 -7.52 -1.13
CA SER A 63 3.95 -7.86 -0.57
C SER A 63 3.15 -8.84 -1.43
N LEU A 64 3.49 -8.93 -2.72
CA LEU A 64 2.92 -9.87 -3.68
C LEU A 64 3.74 -11.18 -3.79
N GLY A 65 4.82 -11.33 -3.00
CA GLY A 65 5.70 -12.49 -3.07
C GLY A 65 6.57 -12.55 -4.33
N MET A 66 6.75 -11.43 -5.04
CA MET A 66 7.53 -11.36 -6.28
C MET A 66 9.05 -11.19 -6.04
N MET A 67 9.48 -11.11 -4.78
CA MET A 67 10.87 -10.91 -4.36
C MET A 67 11.13 -11.48 -2.97
#